data_AF-A0A1I1JN29-F1
#
_entry.id   AF-A0A1I1JN29-F1
#
_cell.length_a   1.000
_cell.length_b   1.000
_cell.length_c   1.000
_cell.angle_alpha   90.00
_cell.angle_beta   90.00
_cell.angle_gamma   90.00
#
_symmetry.space_group_name_H-M   'P 1'
#
loop_
_entity.id
_entity.type
_entity.pdbx_description
1 polymer ?
#
loop_
_entity_poly.entity_id
_entity_poly.type
_entity_poly.pdbx_seq_one_letter_code
_entity_poly.pdbx_strand_id
1 'polypeptide(L)'
;MNMITKLEMPIPSGNELKAARMAAGLNQAQAAELMGYPVQIGSRGGVQSRTWQALESTADNRNMQGPTFAMFLLLTGQHPEFGLVKKLATEADPA
;
A
#
# COMPACT_ATOMS: atom_id res chain seq x y z
N MET A 1 4.54 20.42 -23.75
CA MET A 1 3.49 19.37 -23.76
C MET A 1 3.57 18.67 -22.42
N ASN A 2 2.60 18.83 -21.52
CA ASN A 2 2.60 18.07 -20.27
C ASN A 2 2.28 16.61 -20.60
N MET A 3 3.27 15.74 -20.51
CA MET A 3 3.06 14.30 -20.61
C MET A 3 2.35 13.85 -19.32
N ILE A 4 1.10 13.41 -19.44
CA ILE A 4 0.40 12.76 -18.33
C ILE A 4 0.98 11.35 -18.20
N THR A 5 1.60 11.05 -17.08
CA THR A 5 2.11 9.70 -16.79
C THR A 5 0.93 8.76 -16.58
N LYS A 6 0.83 7.71 -17.40
CA LYS A 6 -0.13 6.62 -17.21
C LYS A 6 0.52 5.55 -16.32
N LEU A 7 -0.18 5.13 -15.27
CA LEU A 7 0.25 4.07 -14.37
C LEU A 7 -0.71 2.87 -14.54
N GLU A 8 -0.16 1.69 -14.83
CA GLU A 8 -0.96 0.46 -14.78
C GLU A 8 -1.18 0.06 -13.32
N MET A 9 -2.45 -0.14 -12.94
CA MET A 9 -2.86 -0.34 -11.55
C MET A 9 -3.81 -1.54 -11.46
N PRO A 10 -3.33 -2.77 -11.70
CA PRO A 10 -4.17 -3.96 -11.64
C PRO A 10 -4.66 -4.21 -10.21
N ILE A 11 -5.85 -4.81 -10.09
CA ILE A 11 -6.38 -5.29 -8.82
C ILE A 11 -5.60 -6.56 -8.43
N PRO A 12 -4.88 -6.58 -7.29
CA PRO A 12 -4.19 -7.79 -6.85
C PRO A 12 -5.17 -8.82 -6.31
N SER A 13 -4.80 -10.09 -6.43
CA SER A 13 -5.34 -11.15 -5.59
C SER A 13 -4.86 -11.02 -4.14
N GLY A 14 -5.56 -11.66 -3.21
CA GLY A 14 -5.14 -11.70 -1.80
C GLY A 14 -3.75 -12.31 -1.59
N ASN A 15 -3.36 -13.28 -2.43
CA ASN A 15 -2.02 -13.88 -2.40
C ASN A 15 -0.94 -12.91 -2.86
N GLU A 16 -1.18 -12.13 -3.92
CA GLU A 16 -0.24 -11.12 -4.41
C GLU A 16 -0.08 -9.98 -3.40
N LEU A 17 -1.18 -9.52 -2.79
CA LEU A 17 -1.13 -8.54 -1.70
C LEU A 17 -0.30 -9.06 -0.52
N LYS A 18 -0.55 -10.30 -0.10
CA LYS A 18 0.20 -10.95 0.99
C LYS A 18 1.69 -11.08 0.66
N ALA A 19 2.03 -11.47 -0.58
CA ALA A 19 3.40 -11.61 -1.03
C ALA A 19 4.14 -10.25 -1.00
N ALA A 20 3.53 -9.20 -1.56
CA ALA A 20 4.07 -7.84 -1.51
C ALA A 20 4.25 -7.34 -0.07
N ARG A 21 3.30 -7.62 0.82
CA ARG A 21 3.44 -7.26 2.25
C ARG A 21 4.60 -7.97 2.91
N MET A 22 4.74 -9.27 2.68
CA MET A 22 5.84 -10.05 3.25
C MET A 22 7.20 -9.59 2.71
N ALA A 23 7.30 -9.28 1.42
CA ALA A 23 8.50 -8.73 0.82
C ALA A 23 8.88 -7.34 1.38
N ALA A 24 7.90 -6.54 1.81
CA ALA A 24 8.12 -5.30 2.57
C ALA A 24 8.60 -5.52 4.02
N GLY A 25 8.62 -6.76 4.53
CA GLY A 25 8.93 -7.06 5.92
C GLY A 25 7.84 -6.62 6.91
N LEU A 26 6.60 -6.41 6.45
CA LEU A 26 5.51 -5.91 7.28
C LEU A 26 4.59 -7.04 7.78
N ASN A 27 4.10 -6.91 9.01
CA ASN A 27 2.91 -7.66 9.45
C ASN A 27 1.62 -6.97 8.96
N GLN A 28 0.47 -7.65 9.08
CA GLN A 28 -0.81 -7.12 8.57
C GLN A 28 -1.24 -5.81 9.25
N ALA A 29 -0.95 -5.63 10.55
CA ALA A 29 -1.29 -4.40 11.27
C ALA A 29 -0.41 -3.23 10.82
N GLN A 30 0.89 -3.44 10.64
CA GLN A 30 1.81 -2.41 10.14
C GLN A 30 1.45 -1.97 8.72
N ALA A 31 1.08 -2.91 7.85
CA ALA A 31 0.65 -2.59 6.50
C ALA A 31 -0.69 -1.84 6.49
N ALA A 32 -1.62 -2.22 7.39
CA ALA A 32 -2.85 -1.49 7.60
C ALA A 32 -2.62 -0.05 8.07
N GLU A 33 -1.75 0.15 9.07
CA GLU A 33 -1.37 1.47 9.57
C GLU A 33 -0.73 2.33 8.47
N LEU A 34 0.20 1.77 7.69
CA LEU A 34 0.84 2.45 6.56
C LEU A 34 -0.19 2.98 5.55
N MET A 35 -1.23 2.20 5.29
CA MET A 35 -2.26 2.52 4.30
C MET A 35 -3.51 3.19 4.90
N GLY A 36 -3.51 3.51 6.20
CA GLY A 36 -4.62 4.17 6.88
C GLY A 36 -5.86 3.29 7.08
N TYR A 37 -5.73 1.96 7.06
CA TYR A 37 -6.82 1.06 7.41
C TYR A 37 -6.99 0.94 8.93
N PRO A 38 -8.22 0.71 9.43
CA PRO A 38 -8.46 0.55 10.86
C PRO A 38 -7.65 -0.59 11.49
N VAL A 39 -7.04 -0.31 12.63
CA VAL A 39 -6.41 -1.27 13.53
C VAL A 39 -7.10 -1.28 14.89
N GLN A 40 -7.07 -2.43 15.55
CA GLN A 40 -7.71 -2.62 16.86
C GLN A 40 -6.94 -3.64 17.70
N ILE A 41 -7.11 -3.56 19.02
CA ILE A 41 -6.56 -4.53 19.95
C ILE A 41 -7.29 -5.88 19.75
N GLY A 42 -6.53 -6.93 19.52
CA GLY A 42 -6.99 -8.30 19.39
C GLY A 42 -7.20 -8.97 20.74
N SER A 43 -7.85 -10.14 20.72
CA SER A 43 -8.25 -10.88 21.91
C SER A 43 -7.09 -11.32 22.82
N ARG A 44 -5.86 -11.35 22.30
CA ARG A 44 -4.63 -11.70 23.04
C ARG A 44 -3.72 -10.49 23.31
N GLY A 45 -4.25 -9.27 23.19
CA GLY A 45 -3.50 -8.03 23.44
C GLY A 45 -2.63 -7.54 22.27
N GLY A 46 -2.50 -8.31 21.18
CA GLY A 46 -1.80 -7.86 19.96
C GLY A 46 -2.65 -6.97 19.07
N VAL A 47 -2.04 -6.14 18.22
CA VAL A 47 -2.76 -5.27 17.26
C VAL A 47 -3.10 -6.06 16.00
N GLN A 48 -4.32 -5.87 15.46
CA GLN A 48 -4.79 -6.51 14.23
C GLN A 48 -5.60 -5.55 13.35
N SER A 49 -5.64 -5.81 12.04
CA SER A 49 -6.58 -5.18 11.11
C SER A 49 -7.47 -6.23 10.45
N ARG A 50 -8.77 -6.17 10.71
CA ARG A 50 -9.76 -7.09 10.10
C ARG A 50 -9.93 -6.81 8.61
N THR A 51 -9.86 -5.53 8.22
CA THR A 51 -9.94 -5.12 6.83
C THR A 51 -8.76 -5.69 6.05
N TRP A 52 -7.53 -5.51 6.52
CA TRP A 52 -6.36 -6.07 5.85
C TRP A 52 -6.38 -7.59 5.79
N GLN A 53 -6.76 -8.25 6.90
CA GLN A 53 -6.90 -9.71 6.94
C GLN A 53 -7.88 -10.22 5.88
N ALA A 54 -8.97 -9.51 5.65
CA ALA A 54 -9.94 -9.87 4.63
C ALA A 54 -9.42 -9.66 3.20
N LEU A 55 -8.66 -8.59 2.96
CA LEU A 55 -8.06 -8.32 1.64
C LEU A 55 -7.03 -9.38 1.23
N GLU A 56 -6.37 -10.03 2.21
CA GLU A 56 -5.45 -11.14 1.97
C GLU A 56 -6.13 -12.52 1.99
N SER A 57 -7.43 -12.58 2.30
CA SER A 57 -8.14 -13.85 2.41
C SER A 57 -8.42 -14.42 1.01
N THR A 58 -8.16 -15.72 0.83
CA THR A 58 -8.57 -16.45 -0.38
C THR A 58 -10.02 -16.93 -0.33
N ALA A 59 -10.67 -16.82 0.84
CA ALA A 59 -12.06 -17.22 1.04
C ALA A 59 -13.03 -16.03 0.95
N ASP A 60 -12.51 -14.81 0.90
CA ASP A 60 -13.28 -13.58 0.78
C ASP A 60 -13.08 -13.00 -0.63
N ASN A 61 -14.14 -12.49 -1.24
CA ASN A 61 -14.07 -11.91 -2.59
C ASN A 61 -13.61 -10.43 -2.57
N ARG A 62 -13.26 -9.90 -1.39
CA ARG A 62 -12.72 -8.54 -1.25
C ARG A 62 -11.29 -8.46 -1.74
N ASN A 63 -11.07 -7.63 -2.75
CA ASN A 63 -9.73 -7.30 -3.24
C ASN A 63 -9.37 -5.85 -2.94
N MET A 64 -8.08 -5.58 -2.76
CA MET A 64 -7.57 -4.22 -2.68
C MET A 64 -7.76 -3.54 -4.03
N GLN A 65 -8.18 -2.26 -4.03
CA GLN A 65 -8.32 -1.52 -5.27
C GLN A 65 -6.93 -1.28 -5.89
N GLY A 66 -6.82 -1.42 -7.22
CA GLY A 66 -5.55 -1.32 -7.93
C GLY A 66 -4.74 -0.06 -7.61
N PRO A 67 -5.34 1.15 -7.59
CA PRO A 67 -4.62 2.37 -7.20
C PRO A 67 -4.10 2.34 -5.77
N THR A 68 -4.84 1.74 -4.84
CA THR A 68 -4.40 1.56 -3.46
C THR A 68 -3.21 0.60 -3.38
N PHE A 69 -3.24 -0.49 -4.15
CA PHE A 69 -2.12 -1.43 -4.23
C PHE A 69 -0.89 -0.79 -4.85
N ALA A 70 -1.03 -0.03 -5.93
CA ALA A 70 0.08 0.70 -6.54
C ALA A 70 0.72 1.69 -5.55
N MET A 71 -0.08 2.40 -4.75
CA MET A 71 0.44 3.27 -3.69
C MET A 71 1.16 2.47 -2.59
N PHE A 72 0.63 1.31 -2.19
CA PHE A 72 1.31 0.43 -1.25
C PHE A 72 2.69 -0.01 -1.77
N LEU A 73 2.78 -0.41 -3.05
CA LEU A 73 4.04 -0.75 -3.69
C LEU A 73 5.00 0.45 -3.75
N LEU A 74 4.50 1.64 -4.05
CA LEU A 74 5.31 2.87 -4.07
C LEU A 74 5.86 3.23 -2.68
N LEU A 75 5.03 3.17 -1.64
CA LEU A 75 5.42 3.46 -0.26
C LEU A 75 6.41 2.44 0.32
N THR A 76 6.37 1.21 -0.19
CA THR A 76 7.28 0.13 0.21
C THR A 76 8.48 -0.04 -0.73
N GLY A 77 8.61 0.81 -1.76
CA GLY A 77 9.71 0.73 -2.73
C GLY A 77 9.70 -0.50 -3.63
N GLN A 78 8.54 -1.16 -3.76
CA GLN A 78 8.34 -2.39 -4.53
C GLN A 78 7.67 -2.18 -5.89
N HIS A 79 7.29 -0.95 -6.23
CA HIS A 79 6.63 -0.69 -7.50
C HIS A 79 7.60 -0.97 -8.67
N PRO A 80 7.20 -1.74 -9.70
CA PRO A 80 8.13 -2.25 -10.72
C PRO A 80 8.77 -1.16 -11.58
N GLU A 81 8.06 -0.07 -11.83
CA GLU A 81 8.48 0.97 -12.79
C GLU A 81 8.78 2.33 -12.16
N PHE A 82 8.31 2.60 -10.94
CA PHE A 82 8.29 3.94 -10.37
C PHE A 82 8.72 3.91 -8.90
N GLY A 83 9.27 5.02 -8.42
CA GLY A 83 9.62 5.21 -7.02
C GLY A 83 9.20 6.60 -6.54
N LEU A 84 8.93 6.73 -5.24
CA LEU A 84 8.64 8.03 -4.65
C LEU A 84 9.93 8.78 -4.36
N VAL A 85 9.98 10.03 -4.81
CA VAL A 85 11.03 11.00 -4.45
C VAL A 85 10.39 12.19 -3.78
N LYS A 86 11.07 12.77 -2.78
CA LYS A 86 10.61 14.03 -2.19
C LYS A 86 10.62 15.10 -3.27
N LYS A 87 9.52 15.85 -3.38
CA LYS A 87 9.53 17.08 -4.18
C LYS A 87 10.57 18.01 -3.54
N LEU A 88 11.66 18.28 -4.25
CA LEU A 88 12.56 19.35 -3.84
C LEU A 88 11.73 20.64 -3.85
N ALA A 89 11.68 21.34 -2.72
CA ALA A 89 11.19 22.70 -2.72
C ALA A 89 12.12 23.47 -3.64
N THR A 90 11.66 23.79 -4.85
CA THR A 90 12.25 24.88 -5.62
C THR A 90 12.20 26.08 -4.70
N GLU A 91 13.37 26.64 -4.37
CA GLU A 91 13.48 27.94 -3.71
C GLU A 91 12.47 28.88 -4.38
N ALA A 92 11.45 29.27 -3.63
CA ALA A 92 10.58 30.35 -4.05
C ALA A 92 11.48 31.59 -4.17
N ASP A 93 11.48 32.15 -5.38
CA ASP A 93 11.96 33.47 -5.82
C ASP A 93 12.65 34.34 -4.74
N PRO A 94 13.92 34.75 -4.93
CA PRO A 94 14.50 35.79 -4.10
C PRO A 94 13.90 37.18 -4.44
N ALA A 95 13.38 37.80 -3.38
CA ALA A 95 12.98 39.21 -3.18
C ALA A 95 11.61 39.66 -3.73
#